data_AF-A0A562HC96-F1
#
_entry.id   AF-A0A562HC96-F1
#
_cell.length_a   1.000
_cell.length_b   1.000
_cell.length_c   1.000
_cell.angle_alpha   90.00
_cell.angle_beta   90.00
_cell.angle_gamma   90.00
#
_symmetry.space_group_name_H-M   'P 1'
#
loop_
_entity.id
_entity.type
_entity.pdbx_description
1 polymer ?
#
loop_
_entity_poly.entity_id
_entity_poly.type
_entity_poly.pdbx_seq_one_letter_code
_entity_poly.pdbx_strand_id
1 'polypeptide(L)'
;MSVRIAINGFGRIGRLSMRAILERKSSLDIVAVNDLGSPDLLGHLFKYDSIHDILPYDVEVKENTLEVLDQKVAFLAEKDPGKLPWRELGVDLVIEATGRFTKREQAALHLQAGAKKVIISAPGKDEDITIVMGVNEHLYNPAEHHILSNASCTTNGLAPLAKVLLEEFGIEQGMMTTTHSVTNDQRILDLEHKDWRRARAAYESMIPTTTGATKAVELVLPDLKGKLKGLAVRVPTPNVSLIDFVANLSRSTTKEEVNQKLREAAEGSLKGYLAYSELPLVSHDFNGNPHSAIVDGLSTLILGERMVKVLAWYDNEWGYSNRIVDLVEYIAGQGL
;
A
#
# COMPACT_ATOMS: atom_id res chain seq x y z
N MET A 1 6.74 -13.21 -22.64
CA MET A 1 7.43 -11.90 -22.67
C MET A 1 7.30 -11.29 -21.29
N SER A 2 8.32 -10.57 -20.81
CA SER A 2 8.20 -9.79 -19.57
C SER A 2 7.13 -8.72 -19.73
N VAL A 3 6.34 -8.48 -18.67
CA VAL A 3 5.35 -7.39 -18.68
C VAL A 3 6.08 -6.07 -18.55
N ARG A 4 5.80 -5.16 -19.49
CA ARG A 4 6.43 -3.85 -19.56
C ARG A 4 5.64 -2.85 -18.73
N ILE A 5 6.27 -2.30 -17.69
CA ILE A 5 5.60 -1.40 -16.77
C ILE A 5 6.20 -0.01 -16.78
N ALA A 6 5.35 0.98 -16.50
CA ALA A 6 5.79 2.34 -16.22
C ALA A 6 5.27 2.82 -14.87
N ILE A 7 6.03 3.72 -14.23
CA ILE A 7 5.65 4.35 -12.96
C ILE A 7 5.34 5.82 -13.22
N ASN A 8 4.11 6.25 -12.96
CA ASN A 8 3.74 7.66 -12.98
C ASN A 8 3.80 8.24 -11.57
N GLY A 9 4.71 9.17 -11.32
CA GLY A 9 5.03 9.71 -10.00
C GLY A 9 6.17 8.93 -9.34
N PHE A 10 7.37 9.50 -9.35
CA PHE A 10 8.57 8.92 -8.74
C PHE A 10 8.84 9.50 -7.35
N GLY A 11 7.75 9.71 -6.61
CA GLY A 11 7.76 10.05 -5.20
C GLY A 11 8.12 8.84 -4.31
N ARG A 12 7.66 8.88 -3.05
CA ARG A 12 7.99 7.83 -2.07
C ARG A 12 7.56 6.43 -2.54
N ILE A 13 6.29 6.24 -2.90
CA ILE A 13 5.76 4.92 -3.30
C ILE A 13 6.29 4.47 -4.66
N GLY A 14 6.44 5.37 -5.63
CA GLY A 14 7.01 5.03 -6.94
C GLY A 14 8.44 4.50 -6.81
N ARG A 15 9.30 5.18 -6.05
CA ARG A 15 10.69 4.73 -5.81
C ARG A 15 10.75 3.41 -5.07
N LEU A 16 9.94 3.23 -4.03
CA LEU A 16 9.94 1.99 -3.25
C LEU A 16 9.33 0.81 -4.00
N SER A 17 8.36 1.05 -4.90
CA SER A 17 7.86 0.00 -5.80
C SER A 17 8.97 -0.46 -6.75
N MET A 18 9.75 0.46 -7.32
CA MET A 18 10.92 0.11 -8.12
C MET A 18 11.99 -0.62 -7.29
N ARG A 19 12.30 -0.15 -6.07
CA ARG A 19 13.24 -0.86 -5.18
C ARG A 19 12.76 -2.28 -4.86
N ALA A 20 11.48 -2.47 -4.57
CA ALA A 20 10.90 -3.79 -4.30
C ALA A 20 11.01 -4.72 -5.53
N ILE A 21 10.80 -4.21 -6.74
CA ILE A 21 10.99 -4.98 -8.00
C ILE A 21 12.44 -5.48 -8.11
N LEU A 22 13.42 -4.60 -7.85
CA LEU A 22 14.84 -4.95 -7.91
C LEU A 22 15.23 -5.97 -6.83
N GLU A 23 14.82 -5.75 -5.58
CA GLU A 23 15.15 -6.62 -4.44
C GLU A 23 14.58 -8.03 -4.62
N ARG A 24 13.34 -8.12 -5.12
CA ARG A 24 12.67 -9.39 -5.42
C ARG A 24 13.22 -10.08 -6.66
N LYS A 25 14.09 -9.42 -7.44
CA LYS A 25 14.56 -9.88 -8.76
C LYS A 25 13.39 -10.27 -9.66
N SER A 26 12.33 -9.45 -9.62
CA SER A 26 11.13 -9.70 -10.40
C SER A 26 11.42 -9.62 -11.90
N SER A 27 10.64 -10.36 -12.69
CA SER A 27 10.76 -10.38 -14.15
C SER A 27 10.10 -9.19 -14.87
N LEU A 28 9.56 -8.24 -14.10
CA LEU A 28 8.95 -7.02 -14.62
C LEU A 28 9.99 -6.12 -15.28
N ASP A 29 9.66 -5.61 -16.47
CA ASP A 29 10.51 -4.71 -17.26
C ASP A 29 10.06 -3.26 -17.03
N ILE A 30 10.84 -2.48 -16.26
CA ILE A 30 10.49 -1.08 -15.99
C ILE A 30 11.03 -0.23 -17.14
N VAL A 31 10.15 0.18 -18.04
CA VAL A 31 10.58 0.86 -19.28
C VAL A 31 10.63 2.38 -19.11
N ALA A 32 9.81 2.93 -18.21
CA ALA A 32 9.77 4.37 -17.98
C ALA A 32 9.26 4.77 -16.60
N VAL A 33 9.70 5.95 -16.17
CA VAL A 33 9.23 6.67 -15.01
C VAL A 33 8.86 8.08 -15.44
N ASN A 34 7.67 8.56 -15.09
CA ASN A 34 7.27 9.95 -15.31
C ASN A 34 7.24 10.72 -13.99
N ASP A 35 8.01 11.80 -13.89
CA ASP A 35 7.97 12.75 -12.77
C ASP A 35 8.45 14.14 -13.24
N LEU A 36 8.05 15.21 -12.55
CA LEU A 36 8.41 16.58 -12.93
C LEU A 36 9.78 17.01 -12.39
N GLY A 37 10.40 16.21 -11.51
CA GLY A 37 11.76 16.43 -11.05
C GLY A 37 12.82 16.24 -12.15
N SER A 38 14.01 16.81 -11.97
CA SER A 38 15.12 16.56 -12.90
C SER A 38 15.63 15.12 -12.78
N PRO A 39 16.05 14.47 -13.88
CA PRO A 39 16.60 13.11 -13.88
C PRO A 39 17.66 12.87 -12.80
N ASP A 40 18.64 13.77 -12.66
CA ASP A 40 19.72 13.65 -11.68
C ASP A 40 19.20 13.64 -10.23
N LEU A 41 18.22 14.51 -9.92
CA LEU A 41 17.60 14.55 -8.59
C LEU A 41 16.79 13.28 -8.32
N LEU A 42 16.04 12.81 -9.31
CA LEU A 42 15.23 11.59 -9.20
C LEU A 42 16.13 10.37 -8.98
N GLY A 43 17.23 10.25 -9.73
CA GLY A 43 18.25 9.21 -9.54
C GLY A 43 18.92 9.30 -8.17
N HIS A 44 19.26 10.50 -7.71
CA HIS A 44 19.82 10.73 -6.38
C HIS A 44 18.87 10.25 -5.26
N LEU A 45 17.59 10.67 -5.32
CA LEU A 45 16.57 10.25 -4.34
C LEU A 45 16.21 8.76 -4.44
N PHE A 46 16.48 8.12 -5.58
CA PHE A 46 16.35 6.67 -5.73
C PHE A 46 17.52 5.92 -5.10
N LYS A 47 18.75 6.44 -5.18
CA LYS A 47 19.95 5.87 -4.55
C LYS A 47 19.95 6.05 -3.03
N TYR A 48 19.63 7.23 -2.53
CA TYR A 48 19.74 7.58 -1.11
C TYR A 48 18.36 7.76 -0.47
N ASP A 49 18.03 6.91 0.52
CA ASP A 49 16.79 7.04 1.29
C ASP A 49 17.12 7.06 2.79
N SER A 50 16.51 7.99 3.53
CA SER A 50 16.75 8.15 4.98
C SER A 50 16.05 7.09 5.84
N ILE A 51 15.09 6.35 5.27
CA ILE A 51 14.27 5.36 5.97
C ILE A 51 14.67 3.96 5.54
N HIS A 52 14.84 3.74 4.24
CA HIS A 52 15.12 2.42 3.63
C HIS A 52 16.56 2.30 3.16
N ASP A 53 17.46 3.02 3.82
CA ASP A 53 18.90 3.05 3.56
C ASP A 53 19.30 3.40 2.10
N ILE A 54 20.61 3.36 1.87
CA ILE A 54 21.21 3.52 0.55
C ILE A 54 20.96 2.24 -0.25
N LEU A 55 20.44 2.38 -1.47
CA LEU A 55 20.28 1.27 -2.39
C LEU A 55 21.66 0.61 -2.65
N PRO A 56 21.82 -0.72 -2.49
CA PRO A 56 23.12 -1.37 -2.58
C PRO A 56 23.63 -1.52 -4.03
N TYR A 57 22.88 -1.04 -5.03
CA TYR A 57 23.25 -1.09 -6.44
C TYR A 57 23.77 0.26 -6.93
N ASP A 58 24.68 0.23 -7.89
CA ASP A 58 25.10 1.44 -8.58
C ASP A 58 23.94 2.00 -9.41
N VAL A 59 23.73 3.31 -9.24
CA VAL A 59 22.66 4.05 -9.90
C VAL A 59 23.34 5.16 -10.68
N GLU A 60 23.22 5.09 -12.01
CA GLU A 60 23.71 6.12 -12.91
C GLU A 60 22.54 6.77 -13.64
N VAL A 61 22.64 8.08 -13.87
CA VAL A 61 21.72 8.80 -14.75
C VAL A 61 22.52 9.29 -15.95
N LYS A 62 22.14 8.84 -17.14
CA LYS A 62 22.73 9.26 -18.41
C LYS A 62 21.64 9.96 -19.22
N GLU A 63 21.79 11.27 -19.36
CA GLU A 63 20.78 12.15 -19.98
C GLU A 63 19.42 12.00 -19.27
N ASN A 64 18.44 11.36 -19.93
CA ASN A 64 17.11 11.08 -19.38
C ASN A 64 16.90 9.59 -19.13
N THR A 65 17.97 8.82 -18.86
CA THR A 65 17.86 7.38 -18.59
C THR A 65 18.51 7.03 -17.26
N LEU A 66 17.76 6.34 -16.40
CA LEU A 66 18.26 5.71 -15.19
C LEU A 66 18.79 4.32 -15.55
N GLU A 67 20.06 4.06 -15.21
CA GLU A 67 20.68 2.75 -15.33
C GLU A 67 20.95 2.19 -13.93
N VAL A 68 20.42 0.98 -13.65
CA VAL A 68 20.64 0.26 -12.39
C VAL A 68 20.57 -1.24 -12.67
N LEU A 69 21.61 -1.99 -12.27
CA LEU A 69 21.80 -3.38 -12.71
C LEU A 69 21.68 -3.48 -14.24
N ASP A 70 20.84 -4.38 -14.75
CA ASP A 70 20.57 -4.55 -16.19
C ASP A 70 19.36 -3.73 -16.68
N GLN A 71 18.77 -2.88 -15.83
CA GLN A 71 17.59 -2.09 -16.17
C GLN A 71 17.99 -0.73 -16.76
N LYS A 72 17.32 -0.34 -17.83
CA LYS A 72 17.41 0.99 -18.45
C LYS A 72 16.02 1.63 -18.47
N VAL A 73 15.82 2.63 -17.65
CA VAL A 73 14.52 3.24 -17.42
C VAL A 73 14.50 4.67 -17.93
N ALA A 74 13.63 4.98 -18.87
CA ALA A 74 13.49 6.35 -19.37
C ALA A 74 12.80 7.26 -18.35
N PHE A 75 13.39 8.41 -18.06
CA PHE A 75 12.73 9.49 -17.34
C PHE A 75 11.94 10.38 -18.31
N LEU A 76 10.68 10.60 -17.97
CA LEU A 76 9.75 11.48 -18.66
C LEU A 76 9.30 12.59 -17.70
N ALA A 77 8.90 13.74 -18.26
CA ALA A 77 8.46 14.91 -17.50
C ALA A 77 7.19 15.53 -18.11
N GLU A 78 6.10 14.77 -18.15
CA GLU A 78 4.80 15.20 -18.67
C GLU A 78 3.77 15.32 -17.54
N LYS A 79 2.99 16.40 -17.57
CA LYS A 79 1.96 16.72 -16.56
C LYS A 79 0.62 16.07 -16.86
N ASP A 80 0.31 15.86 -18.14
CA ASP A 80 -0.92 15.29 -18.63
C ASP A 80 -0.73 13.80 -18.98
N PRO A 81 -1.33 12.87 -18.21
CA PRO A 81 -1.16 11.44 -18.47
C PRO A 81 -1.59 10.99 -19.86
N GLY A 82 -2.50 11.72 -20.52
CA GLY A 82 -2.98 11.38 -21.87
C GLY A 82 -1.98 11.66 -22.97
N LYS A 83 -0.92 12.43 -22.68
CA LYS A 83 0.16 12.77 -23.62
C LYS A 83 1.41 11.90 -23.46
N LEU A 84 1.42 11.02 -22.47
CA LEU A 84 2.55 10.14 -22.23
C LEU A 84 2.70 9.14 -23.37
N PRO A 85 3.94 8.83 -23.82
CA PRO A 85 4.19 7.98 -24.98
C PRO A 85 4.08 6.47 -24.67
N TRP A 86 3.08 6.05 -23.89
CA TRP A 86 2.93 4.65 -23.45
C TRP A 86 2.82 3.67 -24.60
N ARG A 87 2.09 4.03 -25.67
CA ARG A 87 2.00 3.22 -26.89
C ARG A 87 3.36 3.02 -27.56
N GLU A 88 4.16 4.08 -27.66
CA GLU A 88 5.46 4.05 -28.32
C GLU A 88 6.48 3.23 -27.51
N LEU A 89 6.41 3.34 -26.18
CA LEU A 89 7.27 2.59 -25.25
C LEU A 89 6.80 1.14 -25.04
N GLY A 90 5.63 0.78 -25.56
CA GLY A 90 5.02 -0.54 -25.41
C GLY A 90 4.69 -0.87 -23.95
N VAL A 91 4.21 0.11 -23.19
CA VAL A 91 3.81 -0.07 -21.78
C VAL A 91 2.54 -0.89 -21.71
N ASP A 92 2.57 -2.00 -20.98
CA ASP A 92 1.40 -2.82 -20.71
C ASP A 92 0.62 -2.29 -19.49
N LEU A 93 1.31 -1.95 -18.42
CA LEU A 93 0.70 -1.56 -17.15
C LEU A 93 1.36 -0.32 -16.56
N VAL A 94 0.56 0.61 -16.04
CA VAL A 94 1.05 1.78 -15.31
C VAL A 94 0.77 1.65 -13.82
N ILE A 95 1.79 1.89 -12.99
CA ILE A 95 1.63 2.17 -11.57
C ILE A 95 1.41 3.69 -11.42
N GLU A 96 0.18 4.09 -11.12
CA GLU A 96 -0.20 5.48 -10.86
C GLU A 96 0.07 5.83 -9.38
N ALA A 97 1.23 6.43 -9.15
CA ALA A 97 1.79 6.76 -7.84
C ALA A 97 1.99 8.27 -7.59
N THR A 98 1.35 9.13 -8.39
CA THR A 98 1.39 10.59 -8.16
C THR A 98 0.53 11.02 -6.97
N GLY A 99 -0.48 10.21 -6.61
CA GLY A 99 -1.52 10.56 -5.64
C GLY A 99 -2.53 11.60 -6.16
N ARG A 100 -2.40 12.07 -7.41
CA ARG A 100 -3.26 13.08 -8.02
C ARG A 100 -4.39 12.47 -8.85
N PHE A 101 -4.08 11.43 -9.63
CA PHE A 101 -5.01 10.82 -10.58
C PHE A 101 -5.74 9.61 -9.97
N THR A 102 -6.43 9.83 -8.84
CA THR A 102 -7.10 8.76 -8.06
C THR A 102 -8.53 8.48 -8.51
N LYS A 103 -9.09 9.28 -9.40
CA LYS A 103 -10.40 9.03 -10.01
C LYS A 103 -10.25 8.17 -11.26
N ARG A 104 -11.21 7.28 -11.51
CA ARG A 104 -11.21 6.42 -12.71
C ARG A 104 -11.00 7.20 -14.01
N GLU A 105 -11.75 8.28 -14.22
CA GLU A 105 -11.65 9.09 -15.45
C GLU A 105 -10.26 9.69 -15.66
N GLN A 106 -9.59 10.07 -14.57
CA GLN A 106 -8.24 10.64 -14.62
C GLN A 106 -7.18 9.58 -14.87
N ALA A 107 -7.28 8.44 -14.20
CA ALA A 107 -6.40 7.30 -14.44
C ALA A 107 -6.59 6.73 -15.86
N ALA A 108 -7.78 6.82 -16.44
CA ALA A 108 -8.08 6.35 -17.80
C ALA A 108 -7.30 7.07 -18.89
N LEU A 109 -6.75 8.25 -18.59
CA LEU A 109 -5.85 8.96 -19.51
C LEU A 109 -4.61 8.12 -19.85
N HIS A 110 -4.12 7.28 -18.93
CA HIS A 110 -3.03 6.33 -19.23
C HIS A 110 -3.44 5.28 -20.26
N LEU A 111 -4.70 4.83 -20.24
CA LEU A 111 -5.22 3.89 -21.23
C LEU A 111 -5.31 4.55 -22.61
N GLN A 112 -5.72 5.82 -22.67
CA GLN A 112 -5.76 6.61 -23.91
C GLN A 112 -4.35 6.78 -24.51
N ALA A 113 -3.36 7.02 -23.65
CA ALA A 113 -1.93 7.10 -24.00
C ALA A 113 -1.33 5.77 -24.48
N GLY A 114 -1.99 4.63 -24.22
CA GLY A 114 -1.67 3.33 -24.81
C GLY A 114 -1.32 2.21 -23.84
N ALA A 115 -1.38 2.45 -22.52
CA ALA A 115 -1.29 1.37 -21.54
C ALA A 115 -2.54 0.49 -21.58
N LYS A 116 -2.43 -0.79 -21.18
CA LYS A 116 -3.57 -1.73 -21.13
C LYS A 116 -4.26 -1.73 -19.77
N LYS A 117 -3.47 -1.57 -18.70
CA LYS A 117 -3.93 -1.58 -17.30
C LYS A 117 -3.32 -0.44 -16.49
N VAL A 118 -4.03 -0.03 -15.44
CA VAL A 118 -3.56 0.97 -14.48
C VAL A 118 -3.82 0.48 -13.06
N ILE A 119 -2.82 0.57 -12.19
CA ILE A 119 -2.95 0.36 -10.75
C ILE A 119 -2.75 1.71 -10.05
N ILE A 120 -3.79 2.19 -9.39
CA ILE A 120 -3.74 3.38 -8.52
C ILE A 120 -3.14 2.96 -7.17
N SER A 121 -2.03 3.60 -6.78
CA SER A 121 -1.33 3.34 -5.51
C SER A 121 -1.94 4.09 -4.31
N ALA A 122 -3.27 4.26 -4.32
CA ALA A 122 -4.06 4.93 -3.30
C ALA A 122 -5.52 4.49 -3.44
N PRO A 123 -6.39 4.74 -2.43
CA PRO A 123 -7.82 4.52 -2.57
C PRO A 123 -8.37 5.26 -3.79
N GLY A 124 -8.95 4.49 -4.71
CA GLY A 124 -9.56 5.01 -5.91
C GLY A 124 -10.89 5.72 -5.65
N LYS A 125 -11.42 6.33 -6.71
CA LYS A 125 -12.81 6.76 -6.80
C LYS A 125 -13.40 6.27 -8.10
N ASP A 126 -14.46 5.49 -7.99
CA ASP A 126 -15.21 4.91 -9.09
C ASP A 126 -14.34 4.05 -10.02
N GLU A 127 -13.23 3.51 -9.51
CA GLU A 127 -12.38 2.54 -10.21
C GLU A 127 -13.12 1.22 -10.48
N ASP A 128 -12.60 0.40 -11.40
CA ASP A 128 -13.28 -0.84 -11.78
C ASP A 128 -13.32 -1.83 -10.61
N ILE A 129 -12.22 -1.92 -9.86
CA ILE A 129 -12.13 -2.76 -8.66
C ILE A 129 -11.03 -2.27 -7.71
N THR A 130 -11.29 -2.36 -6.40
CA THR A 130 -10.24 -2.30 -5.38
C THR A 130 -9.79 -3.73 -5.03
N ILE A 131 -8.48 -4.00 -5.09
CA ILE A 131 -7.89 -5.28 -4.72
C ILE A 131 -6.96 -5.12 -3.52
N VAL A 132 -7.06 -6.05 -2.58
CA VAL A 132 -6.07 -6.32 -1.54
C VAL A 132 -5.61 -7.77 -1.69
N MET A 133 -4.30 -7.95 -1.86
CA MET A 133 -3.70 -9.28 -2.04
C MET A 133 -3.86 -10.15 -0.78
N GLY A 134 -4.17 -11.44 -0.99
CA GLY A 134 -4.54 -12.39 0.05
C GLY A 134 -6.02 -12.30 0.50
N VAL A 135 -6.80 -11.40 -0.08
CA VAL A 135 -8.19 -11.11 0.37
C VAL A 135 -9.18 -11.32 -0.76
N ASN A 136 -9.06 -10.54 -1.85
CA ASN A 136 -10.07 -10.50 -2.91
C ASN A 136 -9.48 -10.44 -4.33
N GLU A 137 -8.18 -10.70 -4.50
CA GLU A 137 -7.52 -10.70 -5.82
C GLU A 137 -8.16 -11.65 -6.83
N HIS A 138 -8.76 -12.75 -6.37
CA HIS A 138 -9.51 -13.71 -7.17
C HIS A 138 -10.75 -13.12 -7.87
N LEU A 139 -11.20 -11.92 -7.47
CA LEU A 139 -12.28 -11.19 -8.12
C LEU A 139 -11.80 -10.40 -9.35
N TYR A 140 -10.50 -10.36 -9.64
CA TYR A 140 -9.98 -9.71 -10.83
C TYR A 140 -10.52 -10.38 -12.10
N ASN A 141 -11.19 -9.60 -12.96
CA ASN A 141 -11.61 -10.00 -14.28
C ASN A 141 -10.81 -9.21 -15.34
N PRO A 142 -9.93 -9.85 -16.13
CA PRO A 142 -9.11 -9.14 -17.11
C PRO A 142 -9.92 -8.49 -18.24
N ALA A 143 -11.13 -8.97 -18.51
CA ALA A 143 -12.00 -8.41 -19.56
C ALA A 143 -12.74 -7.14 -19.11
N GLU A 144 -12.87 -6.91 -17.80
CA GLU A 144 -13.69 -5.83 -17.25
C GLU A 144 -12.87 -4.82 -16.44
N HIS A 145 -11.84 -5.29 -15.72
CA HIS A 145 -11.09 -4.47 -14.78
C HIS A 145 -9.82 -3.94 -15.41
N HIS A 146 -9.83 -2.69 -15.86
CA HIS A 146 -8.69 -2.03 -16.49
C HIS A 146 -8.00 -1.00 -15.59
N ILE A 147 -8.76 -0.41 -14.67
CA ILE A 147 -8.27 0.56 -13.70
C ILE A 147 -8.59 0.03 -12.32
N LEU A 148 -7.54 -0.37 -11.62
CA LEU A 148 -7.62 -0.99 -10.32
C LEU A 148 -7.05 -0.05 -9.26
N SER A 149 -7.52 -0.18 -8.02
CA SER A 149 -6.89 0.43 -6.86
C SER A 149 -6.25 -0.67 -6.00
N ASN A 150 -5.00 -0.46 -5.57
CA ASN A 150 -4.38 -1.29 -4.54
C ASN A 150 -4.78 -0.86 -3.12
N ALA A 151 -5.93 -0.17 -2.97
CA ALA A 151 -6.40 0.44 -1.73
C ALA A 151 -5.35 1.37 -1.07
N SER A 152 -5.29 1.39 0.26
CA SER A 152 -4.24 2.09 1.04
C SER A 152 -3.39 1.12 1.85
N CYS A 153 -2.25 1.58 2.36
CA CYS A 153 -1.41 0.83 3.31
C CYS A 153 -2.20 0.33 4.53
N THR A 154 -3.00 1.20 5.17
CA THR A 154 -3.85 0.78 6.30
C THR A 154 -4.93 -0.23 5.91
N THR A 155 -5.48 -0.16 4.69
CA THR A 155 -6.46 -1.16 4.20
C THR A 155 -5.78 -2.51 3.99
N ASN A 156 -4.59 -2.52 3.39
CA ASN A 156 -3.78 -3.72 3.21
C ASN A 156 -3.38 -4.33 4.56
N GLY A 157 -3.15 -3.52 5.60
CA GLY A 157 -2.91 -4.04 6.94
C GLY A 157 -4.17 -4.57 7.64
N LEU A 158 -5.31 -3.88 7.52
CA LEU A 158 -6.53 -4.22 8.24
C LEU A 158 -7.30 -5.38 7.59
N ALA A 159 -7.38 -5.45 6.27
CA ALA A 159 -8.24 -6.40 5.58
C ALA A 159 -7.84 -7.88 5.82
N PRO A 160 -6.55 -8.28 5.79
CA PRO A 160 -6.16 -9.67 6.11
C PRO A 160 -6.52 -10.04 7.55
N LEU A 161 -6.28 -9.15 8.51
CA LEU A 161 -6.66 -9.33 9.91
C LEU A 161 -8.19 -9.49 10.07
N ALA A 162 -8.96 -8.57 9.46
CA ALA A 162 -10.42 -8.60 9.53
C ALA A 162 -11.02 -9.82 8.84
N LYS A 163 -10.41 -10.30 7.74
CA LYS A 163 -10.80 -11.54 7.04
C LYS A 163 -10.73 -12.74 7.98
N VAL A 164 -9.60 -12.94 8.66
CA VAL A 164 -9.44 -14.06 9.61
C VAL A 164 -10.46 -13.97 10.74
N LEU A 165 -10.62 -12.79 11.33
CA LEU A 165 -11.57 -12.61 12.43
C LEU A 165 -13.03 -12.82 11.99
N LEU A 166 -13.38 -12.38 10.78
CA LEU A 166 -14.70 -12.57 10.21
C LEU A 166 -14.99 -14.04 9.92
N GLU A 167 -14.08 -14.75 9.26
CA GLU A 167 -14.27 -16.13 8.84
C GLU A 167 -14.32 -17.08 10.04
N GLU A 168 -13.48 -16.85 11.04
CA GLU A 168 -13.43 -17.68 12.24
C GLU A 168 -14.55 -17.31 13.22
N PHE A 169 -14.69 -16.04 13.58
CA PHE A 169 -15.52 -15.64 14.73
C PHE A 169 -16.80 -14.88 14.36
N GLY A 170 -16.89 -14.38 13.14
CA GLY A 170 -17.89 -13.38 12.74
C GLY A 170 -17.60 -12.01 13.36
N ILE A 171 -17.88 -10.93 12.63
CA ILE A 171 -17.78 -9.55 13.14
C ILE A 171 -19.17 -8.91 13.09
N GLU A 172 -19.66 -8.46 14.26
CA GLU A 172 -20.90 -7.69 14.38
C GLU A 172 -20.64 -6.21 14.10
N GLN A 173 -19.66 -5.63 14.80
CA GLN A 173 -19.25 -4.23 14.68
C GLN A 173 -17.77 -4.10 15.05
N GLY A 174 -17.07 -3.14 14.45
CA GLY A 174 -15.66 -2.89 14.75
C GLY A 174 -15.26 -1.42 14.67
N MET A 175 -14.31 -1.05 15.50
CA MET A 175 -13.64 0.24 15.49
C MET A 175 -12.14 0.05 15.27
N MET A 176 -11.57 0.86 14.38
CA MET A 176 -10.14 0.87 14.11
C MET A 176 -9.55 2.24 14.37
N THR A 177 -8.45 2.28 15.12
CA THR A 177 -7.55 3.44 15.14
C THR A 177 -6.24 3.03 14.53
N THR A 178 -5.68 3.84 13.64
CA THR A 178 -4.28 3.66 13.24
C THR A 178 -3.40 4.76 13.83
N THR A 179 -2.45 4.36 14.65
CA THR A 179 -1.32 5.20 15.05
C THR A 179 -0.33 5.16 13.91
N HIS A 180 -0.28 6.24 13.14
CA HIS A 180 0.34 6.21 11.82
C HIS A 180 1.51 7.19 11.75
N SER A 181 2.63 6.74 11.22
CA SER A 181 3.79 7.59 10.92
C SER A 181 3.42 8.76 10.02
N VAL A 182 4.24 9.81 10.04
CA VAL A 182 4.05 10.98 9.19
C VAL A 182 4.15 10.61 7.71
N THR A 183 3.51 11.39 6.84
CA THR A 183 3.59 11.22 5.39
C THR A 183 3.83 12.59 4.75
N ASN A 184 4.10 12.62 3.45
CA ASN A 184 4.31 13.88 2.71
C ASN A 184 3.07 14.79 2.63
N ASP A 185 1.89 14.31 3.04
CA ASP A 185 0.67 15.13 3.14
C ASP A 185 0.68 16.06 4.37
N GLN A 186 1.44 15.72 5.43
CA GLN A 186 1.62 16.59 6.59
C GLN A 186 2.66 17.68 6.35
N ARG A 187 2.65 18.71 7.20
CA ARG A 187 3.56 19.85 7.09
C ARG A 187 4.72 19.72 8.07
N ILE A 188 5.93 20.08 7.63
CA ILE A 188 7.12 20.12 8.50
C ILE A 188 6.92 21.16 9.60
N LEU A 189 6.46 22.35 9.23
CA LEU A 189 6.07 23.45 10.11
C LEU A 189 4.62 23.85 9.82
N ASP A 190 4.03 24.67 10.69
CA ASP A 190 2.65 25.14 10.51
C ASP A 190 2.48 25.83 9.13
N LEU A 191 1.63 25.25 8.25
CA LEU A 191 1.43 25.71 6.87
C LEU A 191 0.02 25.33 6.38
N GLU A 192 -0.51 26.06 5.38
CA GLU A 192 -1.84 25.83 4.82
C GLU A 192 -2.12 24.37 4.46
N HIS A 193 -3.29 23.89 4.88
CA HIS A 193 -3.80 22.57 4.53
C HIS A 193 -5.33 22.54 4.72
N LYS A 194 -6.05 21.78 3.88
CA LYS A 194 -7.53 21.69 3.93
C LYS A 194 -8.05 21.06 5.23
N ASP A 195 -7.30 20.11 5.79
CA ASP A 195 -7.49 19.59 7.14
C ASP A 195 -6.60 20.41 8.09
N TRP A 196 -7.22 21.25 8.91
CA TRP A 196 -6.54 22.18 9.82
C TRP A 196 -5.67 21.48 10.85
N ARG A 197 -5.94 20.21 11.18
CA ARG A 197 -5.08 19.46 12.09
C ARG A 197 -3.78 19.06 11.40
N ARG A 198 -3.84 18.68 10.11
CA ARG A 198 -2.66 18.37 9.29
C ARG A 198 -1.88 19.61 8.85
N ALA A 199 -2.43 20.81 9.06
CA ALA A 199 -1.74 22.08 8.88
C ALA A 199 -0.66 22.32 9.96
N ARG A 200 -0.66 21.55 11.05
CA ARG A 200 0.29 21.70 12.17
C ARG A 200 1.58 20.93 11.94
N ALA A 201 2.67 21.39 12.56
CA ALA A 201 4.00 20.76 12.51
C ALA A 201 3.96 19.26 12.86
N ALA A 202 4.32 18.41 11.89
CA ALA A 202 4.10 16.97 11.93
C ALA A 202 4.88 16.24 13.03
N TYR A 203 6.06 16.73 13.39
CA TYR A 203 6.94 16.10 14.38
C TYR A 203 6.77 16.65 15.80
N GLU A 204 5.86 17.59 16.01
CA GLU A 204 5.59 18.23 17.31
C GLU A 204 4.19 17.89 17.85
N SER A 205 3.47 16.96 17.23
CA SER A 205 2.05 16.72 17.53
C SER A 205 1.58 15.31 17.24
N MET A 206 0.61 14.85 18.03
CA MET A 206 -0.28 13.75 17.66
C MET A 206 -1.49 14.35 16.93
N ILE A 207 -1.71 13.99 15.67
CA ILE A 207 -2.67 14.66 14.79
C ILE A 207 -3.84 13.72 14.45
N PRO A 208 -5.01 13.83 15.10
CA PRO A 208 -6.15 12.98 14.80
C PRO A 208 -6.82 13.42 13.48
N THR A 209 -7.09 12.48 12.58
CA THR A 209 -7.66 12.75 11.26
C THR A 209 -8.54 11.59 10.80
N THR A 210 -9.42 11.85 9.84
CA THR A 210 -10.25 10.80 9.23
C THR A 210 -9.42 9.88 8.35
N THR A 211 -9.78 8.60 8.31
CA THR A 211 -9.21 7.61 7.39
C THR A 211 -10.29 7.01 6.49
N GLY A 212 -9.94 6.71 5.24
CA GLY A 212 -10.81 5.99 4.31
C GLY A 212 -10.69 4.47 4.41
N ALA A 213 -9.76 3.96 5.23
CA ALA A 213 -9.39 2.55 5.23
C ALA A 213 -10.58 1.61 5.54
N THR A 214 -11.44 1.94 6.52
CA THR A 214 -12.59 1.07 6.82
C THR A 214 -13.58 1.01 5.66
N LYS A 215 -13.78 2.11 4.91
CA LYS A 215 -14.63 2.08 3.71
C LYS A 215 -14.05 1.19 2.62
N ALA A 216 -12.72 1.19 2.44
CA ALA A 216 -12.07 0.31 1.47
C ALA A 216 -12.12 -1.17 1.92
N VAL A 217 -12.09 -1.44 3.23
CA VAL A 217 -12.34 -2.80 3.75
C VAL A 217 -13.75 -3.29 3.39
N GLU A 218 -14.77 -2.42 3.44
CA GLU A 218 -16.13 -2.79 3.01
C GLU A 218 -16.23 -3.16 1.51
N LEU A 219 -15.31 -2.65 0.67
CA LEU A 219 -15.25 -2.99 -0.75
C LEU A 219 -14.65 -4.38 -0.99
N VAL A 220 -13.62 -4.74 -0.21
CA VAL A 220 -12.88 -6.01 -0.38
C VAL A 220 -13.42 -7.14 0.49
N LEU A 221 -14.18 -6.82 1.55
CA LEU A 221 -14.90 -7.74 2.42
C LEU A 221 -16.36 -7.25 2.57
N PRO A 222 -17.24 -7.55 1.60
CA PRO A 222 -18.61 -7.02 1.56
C PRO A 222 -19.47 -7.33 2.80
N ASP A 223 -19.21 -8.45 3.49
CA ASP A 223 -19.88 -8.84 4.73
C ASP A 223 -19.62 -7.89 5.91
N LEU A 224 -18.63 -6.99 5.78
CA LEU A 224 -18.31 -5.94 6.75
C LEU A 224 -18.92 -4.58 6.40
N LYS A 225 -19.70 -4.48 5.30
CA LYS A 225 -20.35 -3.25 4.89
C LYS A 225 -21.21 -2.64 5.99
N GLY A 226 -20.90 -1.41 6.39
CA GLY A 226 -21.60 -0.68 7.45
C GLY A 226 -21.22 -1.10 8.87
N LYS A 227 -20.33 -2.08 9.04
CA LYS A 227 -19.94 -2.61 10.37
C LYS A 227 -18.69 -1.96 10.94
N LEU A 228 -17.89 -1.27 10.11
CA LEU A 228 -16.58 -0.75 10.51
C LEU A 228 -16.51 0.78 10.48
N LYS A 229 -15.96 1.36 11.54
CA LYS A 229 -15.56 2.78 11.58
C LYS A 229 -14.15 2.93 12.10
N GLY A 230 -13.50 4.04 11.77
CA GLY A 230 -12.16 4.28 12.27
C GLY A 230 -11.63 5.66 11.99
N LEU A 231 -10.49 5.96 12.62
CA LEU A 231 -9.74 7.18 12.47
C LEU A 231 -8.23 6.88 12.46
N ALA A 232 -7.44 7.90 12.15
CA ALA A 232 -6.00 7.83 12.29
C ALA A 232 -5.52 8.89 13.28
N VAL A 233 -4.44 8.59 13.99
CA VAL A 233 -3.65 9.56 14.74
C VAL A 233 -2.27 9.56 14.13
N ARG A 234 -1.86 10.67 13.50
CA ARG A 234 -0.50 10.80 12.98
C ARG A 234 0.46 11.08 14.12
N VAL A 235 1.58 10.38 14.18
CA VAL A 235 2.57 10.52 15.26
C VAL A 235 3.96 10.85 14.71
N PRO A 236 4.86 11.46 15.51
CA PRO A 236 6.22 11.89 15.11
C PRO A 236 7.22 10.77 14.81
N THR A 237 6.83 9.73 14.08
CA THR A 237 7.71 8.69 13.56
C THR A 237 7.71 8.75 12.03
N PRO A 238 8.86 8.53 11.37
CA PRO A 238 8.96 8.74 9.93
C PRO A 238 8.44 7.55 9.10
N ASN A 239 8.40 6.35 9.67
CA ASN A 239 7.88 5.15 9.02
C ASN A 239 7.43 4.10 10.05
N VAL A 240 6.70 3.09 9.56
CA VAL A 240 5.99 2.05 10.31
C VAL A 240 4.81 2.61 11.08
N SER A 241 3.69 1.91 11.00
CA SER A 241 2.43 2.29 11.60
C SER A 241 1.81 1.09 12.30
N LEU A 242 0.83 1.37 13.16
CA LEU A 242 0.15 0.37 13.97
C LEU A 242 -1.35 0.49 13.76
N ILE A 243 -2.02 -0.65 13.53
CA ILE A 243 -3.47 -0.79 13.58
C ILE A 243 -3.83 -1.25 14.98
N ASP A 244 -4.81 -0.56 15.57
CA ASP A 244 -5.54 -0.95 16.77
C ASP A 244 -6.97 -1.26 16.36
N PHE A 245 -7.31 -2.55 16.30
CA PHE A 245 -8.61 -3.01 15.87
C PHE A 245 -9.37 -3.64 17.04
N VAL A 246 -10.51 -3.04 17.39
CA VAL A 246 -11.43 -3.52 18.41
C VAL A 246 -12.72 -3.97 17.74
N ALA A 247 -13.16 -5.20 17.99
CA ALA A 247 -14.36 -5.76 17.36
C ALA A 247 -15.23 -6.52 18.36
N ASN A 248 -16.54 -6.38 18.22
CA ASN A 248 -17.50 -7.30 18.81
C ASN A 248 -17.71 -8.47 17.85
N LEU A 249 -17.37 -9.66 18.33
CA LEU A 249 -17.47 -10.91 17.56
C LEU A 249 -18.85 -11.54 17.69
N SER A 250 -19.23 -12.35 16.71
CA SER A 250 -20.50 -13.08 16.74
C SER A 250 -20.46 -14.30 17.67
N ARG A 251 -19.27 -14.89 17.89
CA ARG A 251 -19.06 -16.02 18.82
C ARG A 251 -18.13 -15.63 19.99
N SER A 252 -18.31 -16.30 21.13
CA SER A 252 -17.39 -16.20 22.27
C SER A 252 -16.04 -16.85 21.96
N THR A 253 -14.95 -16.30 22.47
CA THR A 253 -13.57 -16.76 22.20
C THR A 253 -12.63 -16.45 23.37
N THR A 254 -11.43 -17.02 23.34
CA THR A 254 -10.32 -16.61 24.23
C THR A 254 -9.20 -15.91 23.45
N LYS A 255 -8.24 -15.34 24.18
CA LYS A 255 -7.03 -14.74 23.61
C LYS A 255 -6.22 -15.79 22.83
N GLU A 256 -6.07 -16.97 23.42
CA GLU A 256 -5.28 -18.08 22.90
C GLU A 256 -5.86 -18.57 21.57
N GLU A 257 -7.19 -18.70 21.48
CA GLU A 257 -7.88 -19.10 20.26
C GLU A 257 -7.72 -18.05 19.14
N VAL A 258 -7.92 -16.77 19.45
CA VAL A 258 -7.72 -15.67 18.47
C VAL A 258 -6.29 -15.67 17.95
N ASN A 259 -5.30 -15.74 18.85
CA ASN A 259 -3.89 -15.75 18.49
C ASN A 259 -3.52 -16.97 17.65
N GLN A 260 -4.04 -18.15 18.01
CA GLN A 260 -3.83 -19.37 17.25
C GLN A 260 -4.38 -19.23 15.83
N LYS A 261 -5.60 -18.72 15.65
CA LYS A 261 -6.20 -18.52 14.33
C LYS A 261 -5.45 -17.52 13.46
N LEU A 262 -4.98 -16.42 14.05
CA LEU A 262 -4.17 -15.45 13.33
C LEU A 262 -2.80 -16.01 12.92
N ARG A 263 -2.18 -16.83 13.78
CA ARG A 263 -0.94 -17.54 13.46
C ARG A 263 -1.15 -18.58 12.35
N GLU A 264 -2.19 -19.42 12.45
CA GLU A 264 -2.54 -20.42 11.44
C GLU A 264 -2.75 -19.77 10.06
N ALA A 265 -3.46 -18.64 10.01
CA ALA A 265 -3.65 -17.89 8.77
C ALA A 265 -2.33 -17.30 8.23
N ALA A 266 -1.50 -16.70 9.10
CA ALA A 266 -0.20 -16.14 8.72
C ALA A 266 0.79 -17.19 8.19
N GLU A 267 0.74 -18.42 8.72
CA GLU A 267 1.59 -19.53 8.29
C GLU A 267 0.99 -20.31 7.10
N GLY A 268 -0.31 -20.13 6.85
CA GLY A 268 -1.09 -20.83 5.82
C GLY A 268 -1.62 -19.90 4.72
N SER A 269 -2.93 -19.65 4.75
CA SER A 269 -3.67 -18.99 3.64
C SER A 269 -3.23 -17.55 3.35
N LEU A 270 -2.66 -16.85 4.32
CA LEU A 270 -2.19 -15.46 4.20
C LEU A 270 -0.66 -15.35 4.25
N LYS A 271 0.06 -16.46 4.04
CA LYS A 271 1.53 -16.47 4.04
C LYS A 271 2.09 -15.47 3.03
N GLY A 272 3.00 -14.61 3.51
CA GLY A 272 3.58 -13.51 2.73
C GLY A 272 2.81 -12.20 2.78
N TYR A 273 1.56 -12.21 3.27
CA TYR A 273 0.73 -11.02 3.46
C TYR A 273 0.53 -10.69 4.93
N LEU A 274 0.19 -11.68 5.75
CA LEU A 274 0.05 -11.56 7.20
C LEU A 274 1.21 -12.30 7.88
N ALA A 275 1.82 -11.68 8.88
CA ALA A 275 2.74 -12.32 9.79
C ALA A 275 2.20 -12.24 11.23
N TYR A 276 2.78 -13.04 12.13
CA TYR A 276 2.43 -13.07 13.54
C TYR A 276 3.71 -13.06 14.38
N SER A 277 3.74 -12.26 15.45
CA SER A 277 4.88 -12.15 16.36
C SER A 277 4.44 -12.15 17.82
N GLU A 278 5.20 -12.86 18.65
CA GLU A 278 5.15 -12.81 20.13
C GLU A 278 6.43 -12.22 20.72
N LEU A 279 7.28 -11.62 19.89
CA LEU A 279 8.46 -10.89 20.35
C LEU A 279 8.04 -9.47 20.80
N PRO A 280 8.64 -8.94 21.89
CA PRO A 280 8.34 -7.60 22.40
C PRO A 280 9.01 -6.51 21.55
N LEU A 281 8.54 -6.34 20.32
CA LEU A 281 9.11 -5.42 19.32
C LEU A 281 8.43 -4.04 19.33
N VAL A 282 9.09 -3.07 18.70
CA VAL A 282 8.60 -1.69 18.52
C VAL A 282 8.63 -1.29 17.04
N SER A 283 8.13 -0.09 16.71
CA SER A 283 7.93 0.34 15.33
C SER A 283 9.17 0.20 14.45
N HIS A 284 10.35 0.54 14.96
CA HIS A 284 11.59 0.50 14.17
C HIS A 284 11.95 -0.92 13.69
N ASP A 285 11.60 -1.95 14.46
CA ASP A 285 11.95 -3.34 14.16
C ASP A 285 11.18 -3.89 12.94
N PHE A 286 10.13 -3.19 12.49
CA PHE A 286 9.34 -3.57 11.33
C PHE A 286 9.69 -2.76 10.07
N ASN A 287 10.68 -1.86 10.14
CA ASN A 287 11.13 -1.10 8.98
C ASN A 287 11.71 -2.04 7.91
N GLY A 288 11.26 -1.92 6.67
CA GLY A 288 11.63 -2.85 5.58
C GLY A 288 10.93 -4.21 5.66
N ASN A 289 9.94 -4.41 6.55
CA ASN A 289 9.16 -5.65 6.56
C ASN A 289 8.19 -5.71 5.37
N PRO A 290 8.23 -6.76 4.53
CA PRO A 290 7.46 -6.81 3.29
C PRO A 290 6.00 -7.27 3.49
N HIS A 291 5.59 -7.68 4.68
CA HIS A 291 4.21 -8.13 4.94
C HIS A 291 3.25 -6.93 4.97
N SER A 292 1.98 -7.18 4.64
CA SER A 292 0.92 -6.15 4.72
C SER A 292 0.60 -5.80 6.17
N ALA A 293 0.66 -6.80 7.06
CA ALA A 293 0.50 -6.64 8.49
C ALA A 293 1.27 -7.70 9.27
N ILE A 294 1.69 -7.36 10.48
CA ILE A 294 2.32 -8.25 11.45
C ILE A 294 1.53 -8.14 12.76
N VAL A 295 0.79 -9.20 13.12
CA VAL A 295 0.00 -9.27 14.34
C VAL A 295 0.94 -9.26 15.56
N ASP A 296 0.64 -8.39 16.51
CA ASP A 296 1.29 -8.35 17.83
C ASP A 296 0.50 -9.23 18.80
N GLY A 297 0.92 -10.50 18.90
CA GLY A 297 0.23 -11.53 19.67
C GLY A 297 0.27 -11.30 21.19
N LEU A 298 1.28 -10.56 21.68
CA LEU A 298 1.36 -10.20 23.09
C LEU A 298 0.23 -9.26 23.48
N SER A 299 -0.16 -8.37 22.57
CA SER A 299 -1.12 -7.29 22.77
C SER A 299 -2.58 -7.65 22.51
N THR A 300 -2.89 -8.90 22.14
CA THR A 300 -4.27 -9.37 22.02
C THR A 300 -4.98 -9.32 23.37
N LEU A 301 -6.14 -8.67 23.42
CA LEU A 301 -7.00 -8.58 24.60
C LEU A 301 -8.41 -9.08 24.27
N ILE A 302 -9.02 -9.74 25.26
CA ILE A 302 -10.45 -10.08 25.26
C ILE A 302 -11.10 -9.36 26.43
N LEU A 303 -12.20 -8.65 26.17
CA LEU A 303 -13.05 -8.05 27.18
C LEU A 303 -14.43 -8.72 27.17
N GLY A 304 -14.83 -9.28 28.31
CA GLY A 304 -16.00 -10.15 28.37
C GLY A 304 -15.76 -11.43 27.57
N GLU A 305 -16.75 -11.88 26.80
CA GLU A 305 -16.65 -13.12 26.03
C GLU A 305 -16.39 -12.89 24.53
N ARG A 306 -16.72 -11.70 24.01
CA ARG A 306 -16.84 -11.47 22.55
C ARG A 306 -16.14 -10.22 22.04
N MET A 307 -15.71 -9.30 22.91
CA MET A 307 -15.01 -8.10 22.46
C MET A 307 -13.51 -8.39 22.38
N VAL A 308 -12.95 -8.38 21.18
CA VAL A 308 -11.53 -8.58 20.93
C VAL A 308 -10.85 -7.26 20.60
N LYS A 309 -9.62 -7.10 21.05
CA LYS A 309 -8.67 -6.10 20.55
C LYS A 309 -7.44 -6.80 20.01
N VAL A 310 -7.07 -6.50 18.76
CA VAL A 310 -5.85 -6.97 18.12
C VAL A 310 -5.05 -5.78 17.63
N LEU A 311 -3.74 -5.82 17.88
CA LEU A 311 -2.79 -4.87 17.31
C LEU A 311 -2.05 -5.51 16.14
N ALA A 312 -1.82 -4.74 15.07
CA ALA A 312 -1.03 -5.20 13.93
C ALA A 312 -0.14 -4.08 13.38
N TRP A 313 1.17 -4.33 13.36
CA TRP A 313 2.18 -3.46 12.76
C TRP A 313 2.14 -3.55 11.25
N TYR A 314 2.54 -2.48 10.56
CA TYR A 314 2.77 -2.50 9.13
C TYR A 314 3.78 -1.42 8.74
N ASP A 315 4.75 -1.77 7.91
CA ASP A 315 5.53 -0.77 7.20
C ASP A 315 4.64 -0.13 6.13
N ASN A 316 4.16 1.08 6.41
CA ASN A 316 3.21 1.78 5.55
C ASN A 316 3.80 2.20 4.20
N GLU A 317 5.12 2.13 4.03
CA GLU A 317 5.80 2.41 2.78
C GLU A 317 6.21 1.11 2.07
N TRP A 318 6.93 0.21 2.77
CA TRP A 318 7.54 -0.97 2.17
C TRP A 318 6.57 -2.13 1.93
N GLY A 319 5.80 -2.51 2.96
CA GLY A 319 4.80 -3.57 2.81
C GLY A 319 3.78 -3.22 1.73
N TYR A 320 3.33 -1.95 1.69
CA TYR A 320 2.44 -1.46 0.66
C TYR A 320 3.05 -1.48 -0.76
N SER A 321 4.31 -1.07 -0.90
CA SER A 321 5.02 -1.11 -2.19
C SER A 321 5.18 -2.54 -2.70
N ASN A 322 5.45 -3.50 -1.81
CA ASN A 322 5.46 -4.92 -2.17
C ASN A 322 4.08 -5.42 -2.62
N ARG A 323 2.99 -4.95 -2.03
CA ARG A 323 1.63 -5.28 -2.49
C ARG A 323 1.32 -4.77 -3.90
N ILE A 324 1.86 -3.60 -4.27
CA ILE A 324 1.75 -3.11 -5.65
C ILE A 324 2.45 -4.09 -6.59
N VAL A 325 3.67 -4.52 -6.27
CA VAL A 325 4.41 -5.49 -7.09
C VAL A 325 3.67 -6.82 -7.20
N ASP A 326 3.16 -7.36 -6.08
CA ASP A 326 2.36 -8.58 -6.07
C ASP A 326 1.11 -8.46 -6.97
N LEU A 327 0.43 -7.32 -6.94
CA LEU A 327 -0.76 -7.08 -7.77
C LEU A 327 -0.39 -6.98 -9.26
N VAL A 328 0.73 -6.32 -9.61
CA VAL A 328 1.23 -6.27 -10.98
C VAL A 328 1.53 -7.68 -11.49
N GLU A 329 2.26 -8.49 -10.70
CA GLU A 329 2.61 -9.86 -11.06
C GLU A 329 1.37 -10.76 -11.17
N TYR A 330 0.38 -10.57 -10.29
CA TYR A 330 -0.87 -11.29 -10.35
C TYR A 330 -1.66 -10.98 -11.64
N ILE A 331 -1.83 -9.69 -11.97
CA ILE A 331 -2.50 -9.26 -13.20
C ILE A 331 -1.76 -9.79 -14.43
N ALA A 332 -0.43 -9.71 -14.44
CA ALA A 332 0.41 -10.26 -15.50
C ALA A 332 0.17 -11.76 -15.71
N GLY A 333 -0.01 -12.52 -14.63
CA GLY A 333 -0.28 -13.96 -14.68
C GLY A 333 -1.73 -14.31 -15.08
N GLN A 334 -2.71 -13.47 -14.76
CA GLN A 334 -4.12 -13.70 -15.11
C GLN A 334 -4.50 -13.21 -16.51
N GLY A 335 -3.82 -12.16 -17.00
CA GLY A 335 -4.11 -11.53 -18.28
C GLY A 335 -4.21 -10.01 -18.18
N LEU A 336 -3.59 -9.35 -19.15
CA LEU A 336 -3.63 -7.90 -19.37
C LEU A 336 -4.73 -7.52 -20.35
#